data_AF-A0A916IC93-F1
#
_entry.id   AF-A0A916IC93-F1
#
_cell.length_a   1.000
_cell.length_b   1.000
_cell.length_c   1.000
_cell.angle_alpha   90.00
_cell.angle_beta   90.00
_cell.angle_gamma   90.00
#
_symmetry.space_group_name_H-M   'P 1'
#
loop_
_entity.id
_entity.type
_entity.pdbx_description
1 polymer ?
#
loop_
_entity_poly.entity_id
_entity_poly.type
_entity_poly.pdbx_seq_one_letter_code
_entity_poly.pdbx_strand_id
1 'polypeptide(L)'
;MTEKKAKDQGSGITTNRQSGGVNAGGSVSAGGDIVGGNKVGDTDIAKGIGAGAVVTQGRAASASVNSLAQDLARWQQRLEAAIDARSGLSATEKQDLKDQVAKIQEEAVRGDKADVGRLSKLISMLAPMAEDIFEVAITTLANPLLGVGLVVKKIGDKAKVEREANSST
;
A
#
# COMPACT_ATOMS: atom_id res chain seq x y z
N MET A 1 -22.83 -77.57 42.63
CA MET A 1 -23.78 -76.44 42.56
C MET A 1 -23.16 -75.30 43.36
N THR A 2 -22.67 -74.27 42.68
CA THR A 2 -21.76 -73.27 43.23
C THR A 2 -22.44 -71.90 43.20
N GLU A 3 -22.67 -71.31 44.37
CA GLU A 3 -22.95 -69.88 44.53
C GLU A 3 -21.76 -69.03 44.09
N LYS A 4 -22.02 -67.92 43.36
CA LYS A 4 -21.33 -66.64 43.62
C LYS A 4 -21.94 -65.45 42.86
N LYS A 5 -22.57 -64.58 43.64
CA LYS A 5 -22.53 -63.10 43.67
C LYS A 5 -22.58 -62.34 42.33
N ALA A 6 -23.73 -61.70 42.08
CA ALA A 6 -23.86 -60.52 41.23
C ALA A 6 -23.18 -59.30 41.90
N LYS A 7 -22.28 -58.64 41.17
CA LYS A 7 -21.75 -57.32 41.52
C LYS A 7 -22.54 -56.27 40.77
N ASP A 8 -23.32 -55.52 41.53
CA ASP A 8 -23.85 -54.21 41.17
C ASP A 8 -22.68 -53.26 40.88
N GLN A 9 -22.64 -52.69 39.66
CA GLN A 9 -21.74 -51.61 39.29
C GLN A 9 -22.59 -50.39 38.96
N GLY A 10 -22.97 -49.67 40.01
CA GLY A 10 -23.51 -48.33 39.92
C GLY A 10 -22.43 -47.30 39.59
N SER A 11 -22.83 -46.39 38.70
CA SER A 11 -22.52 -44.95 38.71
C SER A 11 -21.15 -44.48 38.24
N GLY A 12 -21.16 -43.75 37.13
CA GLY A 12 -20.07 -42.85 36.74
C GLY A 12 -20.13 -42.35 35.30
N ILE A 13 -21.27 -41.84 34.81
CA ILE A 13 -21.25 -41.05 33.56
C ILE A 13 -20.64 -39.69 33.89
N THR A 14 -19.30 -39.61 33.86
CA THR A 14 -18.57 -38.34 33.89
C THR A 14 -18.76 -37.67 32.52
N THR A 15 -19.75 -36.80 32.40
CA THR A 15 -19.92 -35.98 31.20
C THR A 15 -18.85 -34.90 31.19
N ASN A 16 -17.65 -35.26 30.70
CA ASN A 16 -16.57 -34.30 30.48
C ASN A 16 -16.87 -33.46 29.22
N ARG A 17 -17.76 -32.47 29.37
CA ARG A 17 -17.97 -31.44 28.34
C ARG A 17 -16.92 -30.34 28.51
N GLN A 18 -15.69 -30.62 28.12
CA GLN A 18 -14.70 -29.55 27.93
C GLN A 18 -14.91 -28.92 26.56
N SER A 19 -15.43 -27.69 26.54
CA SER A 19 -15.42 -26.83 25.37
C SER A 19 -14.17 -25.95 25.42
N GLY A 20 -13.11 -26.39 24.74
CA GLY A 20 -11.86 -25.63 24.55
C GLY A 20 -10.87 -25.76 25.71
N GLY A 21 -9.79 -26.52 25.49
CA GLY A 21 -8.68 -26.71 26.40
C GLY A 21 -7.83 -27.92 25.99
N VAL A 22 -6.54 -27.94 26.34
CA VAL A 22 -5.66 -29.08 26.09
C VAL A 22 -5.68 -29.98 27.33
N ASN A 23 -6.25 -31.19 27.21
CA ASN A 23 -6.15 -32.19 28.28
C ASN A 23 -4.85 -32.96 28.18
N ALA A 24 -3.88 -32.56 28.99
CA ALA A 24 -2.62 -33.29 29.16
C ALA A 24 -2.79 -34.33 30.28
N GLY A 25 -3.13 -35.57 29.93
CA GLY A 25 -3.27 -36.69 30.88
C GLY A 25 -1.94 -37.30 31.35
N GLY A 26 -0.87 -36.51 31.42
CA GLY A 26 0.49 -36.96 31.73
C GLY A 26 1.51 -35.82 31.58
N SER A 27 2.80 -36.13 31.72
CA SER A 27 3.88 -35.14 31.55
C SER A 27 3.96 -34.66 30.11
N VAL A 28 3.59 -33.40 29.85
CA VAL A 28 3.67 -32.76 28.53
C VAL A 28 4.82 -31.75 28.53
N SER A 29 5.76 -31.93 27.59
CA SER A 29 6.82 -30.97 27.30
C SER A 29 6.56 -30.37 25.92
N ALA A 30 6.21 -29.09 25.88
CA ALA A 30 6.01 -28.35 24.64
C ALA A 30 7.22 -27.43 24.41
N GLY A 31 7.99 -27.69 23.35
CA GLY A 31 9.13 -26.86 22.94
C GLY A 31 8.74 -25.57 22.21
N GLY A 32 7.48 -25.13 22.33
CA GLY A 32 6.95 -23.95 21.64
C GLY A 32 5.57 -23.54 22.16
N ASP A 33 5.05 -22.41 21.67
CA ASP A 33 3.78 -21.81 22.14
C ASP A 33 2.56 -22.67 21.82
N ILE A 34 1.80 -23.01 22.87
CA ILE A 34 0.48 -23.64 22.78
C ILE A 34 -0.59 -22.58 23.06
N VAL A 35 -1.45 -22.32 22.08
CA VAL A 35 -2.60 -21.41 22.20
C VAL A 35 -3.89 -22.14 21.85
N GLY A 36 -4.95 -21.90 22.62
CA GLY A 36 -6.28 -22.49 22.41
C GLY A 36 -7.10 -21.84 21.28
N GLY A 37 -6.45 -21.08 20.38
CA GLY A 37 -7.06 -20.31 19.30
C GLY A 37 -6.07 -20.06 18.16
N ASN A 38 -6.39 -19.15 17.22
CA ASN A 38 -5.54 -18.89 16.05
C ASN A 38 -4.20 -18.26 16.45
N LYS A 39 -3.10 -18.93 16.10
CA LYS A 39 -1.74 -18.40 16.22
C LYS A 39 -1.43 -17.58 14.97
N VAL A 40 -1.24 -16.27 15.10
CA VAL A 40 -0.62 -15.46 14.04
C VAL A 40 0.87 -15.45 14.32
N GLY A 41 1.56 -16.44 13.78
CA GLY A 41 3.01 -16.47 13.77
C GLY A 41 3.52 -15.62 12.62
N ASP A 42 4.44 -14.72 12.96
CA ASP A 42 5.32 -13.95 12.08
C ASP A 42 4.88 -12.50 11.77
N THR A 43 5.73 -11.57 12.19
CA THR A 43 5.59 -10.11 12.00
C THR A 43 6.05 -9.71 10.58
N ASP A 44 6.61 -10.63 9.81
CA ASP A 44 7.14 -10.40 8.47
C ASP A 44 6.32 -11.10 7.36
N ILE A 45 5.01 -10.81 7.25
CA ILE A 45 4.21 -11.11 6.04
C ILE A 45 4.58 -10.14 4.88
N ALA A 46 5.85 -9.74 4.77
CA ALA A 46 6.31 -8.78 3.77
C ALA A 46 6.97 -9.45 2.55
N LYS A 47 7.25 -10.76 2.59
CA LYS A 47 8.03 -11.45 1.53
C LYS A 47 7.26 -12.44 0.65
N GLY A 48 5.95 -12.64 0.87
CA GLY A 48 5.26 -13.82 0.31
C GLY A 48 3.96 -13.60 -0.46
N ILE A 49 3.49 -12.36 -0.68
CA ILE A 49 2.23 -12.15 -1.42
C ILE A 49 2.52 -12.15 -2.92
N GLY A 50 2.52 -13.34 -3.53
CA GLY A 50 2.57 -13.52 -4.97
C GLY A 50 1.24 -13.18 -5.68
N ALA A 51 1.29 -13.05 -6.99
CA ALA A 51 0.09 -12.85 -7.81
C ALA A 51 -0.93 -14.00 -7.57
N GLY A 52 -2.17 -13.66 -7.20
CA GLY A 52 -3.23 -14.63 -6.90
C GLY A 52 -3.35 -15.03 -5.42
N ALA A 53 -2.53 -14.46 -4.53
CA ALA A 53 -2.68 -14.66 -3.09
C ALA A 53 -3.98 -14.05 -2.55
N VAL A 54 -4.74 -14.83 -1.78
CA VAL A 54 -5.95 -14.37 -1.09
C VAL A 54 -5.55 -13.90 0.31
N VAL A 55 -5.65 -12.59 0.55
CA VAL A 55 -5.45 -12.00 1.88
C VAL A 55 -6.76 -12.05 2.64
N THR A 56 -6.82 -12.84 3.73
CA THR A 56 -7.98 -12.86 4.62
C THR A 56 -7.72 -11.91 5.80
N GLN A 57 -8.44 -10.80 5.83
CA GLN A 57 -8.31 -9.74 6.83
C GLN A 57 -9.27 -9.99 8.01
N GLY A 58 -8.74 -10.00 9.23
CA GLY A 58 -9.54 -10.13 10.45
C GLY A 58 -10.42 -8.89 10.71
N ARG A 59 -11.43 -9.04 11.57
CA ARG A 59 -12.32 -7.93 11.99
C ARG A 59 -11.46 -6.87 12.70
N ALA A 60 -11.46 -5.64 12.18
CA ALA A 60 -10.62 -4.50 12.60
C ALA A 60 -9.15 -4.49 12.13
N ALA A 61 -8.69 -5.46 11.34
CA ALA A 61 -7.46 -5.26 10.57
C ALA A 61 -7.72 -4.31 9.39
N SER A 62 -6.69 -3.68 8.85
CA SER A 62 -6.73 -2.92 7.58
C SER A 62 -5.54 -3.33 6.71
N ALA A 63 -5.80 -3.87 5.52
CA ALA A 63 -4.78 -4.05 4.51
C ALA A 63 -4.83 -2.85 3.54
N SER A 64 -3.72 -2.13 3.39
CA SER A 64 -3.56 -1.20 2.27
C SER A 64 -2.64 -1.85 1.25
N VAL A 65 -3.12 -2.00 0.02
CA VAL A 65 -2.27 -2.33 -1.12
C VAL A 65 -1.81 -0.99 -1.67
N ASN A 66 -0.68 -0.47 -1.19
CA ASN A 66 -0.09 0.71 -1.81
C ASN A 66 0.55 0.29 -3.13
N SER A 67 -0.23 0.30 -4.20
CA SER A 67 0.30 0.16 -5.55
C SER A 67 0.60 1.55 -6.10
N LEU A 68 1.71 1.67 -6.84
CA LEU A 68 2.09 2.89 -7.54
C LEU A 68 0.93 3.49 -8.34
N ALA A 69 0.12 2.64 -8.99
CA ALA A 69 -1.05 3.07 -9.73
C ALA A 69 -2.12 3.75 -8.86
N GLN A 70 -2.39 3.24 -7.65
CA GLN A 70 -3.34 3.87 -6.73
C GLN A 70 -2.81 5.20 -6.18
N ASP A 71 -1.52 5.27 -5.86
CA ASP A 71 -0.93 6.51 -5.37
C ASP A 71 -0.87 7.59 -6.46
N LEU A 72 -0.54 7.21 -7.71
CA LEU A 72 -0.61 8.11 -8.86
C LEU A 72 -2.06 8.54 -9.18
N ALA A 73 -3.05 7.67 -9.03
CA ALA A 73 -4.45 8.04 -9.20
C ALA A 73 -4.90 9.07 -8.15
N ARG A 74 -4.53 8.88 -6.88
CA ARG A 74 -4.81 9.85 -5.80
C ARG A 74 -4.09 11.17 -6.05
N TRP A 75 -2.86 11.12 -6.53
CA TRP A 75 -2.10 12.31 -6.92
C TRP A 75 -2.79 13.08 -8.04
N GLN A 76 -3.20 12.40 -9.10
CA GLN A 76 -3.95 13.01 -10.22
C GLN A 76 -5.22 13.71 -9.71
N GLN A 77 -6.03 13.02 -8.91
CA GLN A 77 -7.26 13.59 -8.35
C GLN A 77 -7.01 14.86 -7.53
N ARG A 78 -5.92 14.91 -6.76
CA ARG A 78 -5.54 16.11 -6.00
C ARG A 78 -5.16 17.28 -6.90
N LEU A 79 -4.43 17.01 -7.99
CA LEU A 79 -4.08 18.06 -8.96
C LEU A 79 -5.30 18.55 -9.72
N GLU A 80 -6.17 17.66 -10.18
CA GLU A 80 -7.41 18.04 -10.87
C GLU A 80 -8.30 18.91 -9.98
N ALA A 81 -8.45 18.55 -8.70
CA ALA A 81 -9.19 19.35 -7.73
C ALA A 81 -8.58 20.75 -7.53
N ALA A 82 -7.24 20.84 -7.49
CA ALA A 82 -6.54 22.12 -7.36
C ALA A 82 -6.65 22.98 -8.63
N ILE A 83 -6.64 22.37 -9.82
CA ILE A 83 -6.91 23.04 -11.10
C ILE A 83 -8.36 23.58 -11.13
N ASP A 84 -9.33 22.79 -10.70
CA ASP A 84 -10.74 23.18 -10.70
C ASP A 84 -11.02 24.34 -9.74
N ALA A 85 -10.37 24.34 -8.58
CA ALA A 85 -10.49 25.39 -7.57
C ALA A 85 -9.93 26.75 -8.01
N ARG A 86 -9.07 26.80 -9.03
CA ARG A 86 -8.53 28.07 -9.55
C ARG A 86 -9.59 28.84 -10.35
N SER A 87 -9.98 30.01 -9.87
CA SER A 87 -10.95 30.90 -10.54
C SER A 87 -10.34 31.72 -11.69
N GLY A 88 -9.01 31.85 -11.75
CA GLY A 88 -8.31 32.66 -12.76
C GLY A 88 -8.00 31.96 -14.09
N LEU A 89 -8.37 30.68 -14.23
CA LEU A 89 -8.16 29.91 -15.45
C LEU A 89 -9.47 29.75 -16.22
N SER A 90 -9.41 29.93 -17.53
CA SER A 90 -10.51 29.59 -18.45
C SER A 90 -10.77 28.08 -18.44
N ALA A 91 -11.96 27.67 -18.89
CA ALA A 91 -12.31 26.26 -18.99
C ALA A 91 -11.33 25.48 -19.90
N THR A 92 -10.86 26.11 -20.97
CA THR A 92 -9.86 25.53 -21.88
C THR A 92 -8.52 25.31 -21.19
N GLU A 93 -8.00 26.32 -20.47
CA GLU A 93 -6.73 26.19 -19.75
C GLU A 93 -6.79 25.13 -18.64
N LYS A 94 -7.94 25.03 -17.96
CA LYS A 94 -8.17 23.95 -16.97
C LYS A 94 -8.12 22.59 -17.64
N GLN A 95 -8.78 22.42 -18.79
CA GLN A 95 -8.76 21.14 -19.50
C GLN A 95 -7.34 20.80 -19.98
N ASP A 96 -6.61 21.77 -20.53
CA ASP A 96 -5.23 21.58 -20.98
C ASP A 96 -4.33 21.12 -19.82
N LEU A 97 -4.47 21.73 -18.63
CA LEU A 97 -3.75 21.30 -17.43
C LEU A 97 -4.10 19.87 -17.00
N LYS A 98 -5.39 19.50 -17.02
CA LYS A 98 -5.82 18.14 -16.69
C LYS A 98 -5.25 17.12 -17.67
N ASP A 99 -5.24 17.44 -18.96
CA ASP A 99 -4.66 16.58 -20.00
C ASP A 99 -3.15 16.40 -19.81
N GLN A 100 -2.43 17.44 -19.36
CA GLN A 100 -1.01 17.34 -19.03
C GLN A 100 -0.78 16.46 -17.79
N VAL A 101 -1.58 16.63 -16.74
CA VAL A 101 -1.52 15.78 -15.54
C VAL A 101 -1.76 14.31 -15.89
N ALA A 102 -2.75 14.01 -16.74
CA ALA A 102 -3.03 12.65 -17.20
C ALA A 102 -1.83 12.06 -17.97
N LYS A 103 -1.20 12.82 -18.88
CA LYS A 103 0.00 12.36 -19.61
C LYS A 103 1.19 12.08 -18.68
N ILE A 104 1.35 12.88 -17.62
CA ILE A 104 2.40 12.64 -16.60
C ILE A 104 2.10 11.35 -15.86
N GLN A 105 0.85 11.12 -15.46
CA GLN A 105 0.43 9.89 -14.80
C GLN A 105 0.71 8.66 -15.67
N GLU A 106 0.28 8.69 -16.95
CA GLU A 106 0.50 7.61 -17.90
C GLU A 106 1.98 7.24 -18.05
N GLU A 107 2.84 8.26 -18.11
CA GLU A 107 4.29 8.06 -18.23
C GLU A 107 4.90 7.59 -16.90
N ALA A 108 4.47 8.15 -15.76
CA ALA A 108 4.94 7.77 -14.44
C ALA A 108 4.55 6.32 -14.06
N VAL A 109 3.39 5.84 -14.50
CA VAL A 109 2.95 4.44 -14.32
C VAL A 109 3.93 3.44 -14.95
N ARG A 110 4.71 3.86 -15.96
CA ARG A 110 5.74 3.00 -16.58
C ARG A 110 6.95 2.76 -15.68
N GLY A 111 7.10 3.52 -14.58
CA GLY A 111 8.17 3.36 -13.60
C GLY A 111 9.55 3.43 -14.25
N ASP A 112 10.34 2.35 -14.13
CA ASP A 112 11.71 2.27 -14.67
C ASP A 112 11.78 2.38 -16.21
N LYS A 113 10.67 2.17 -16.91
CA LYS A 113 10.59 2.30 -18.38
C LYS A 113 10.10 3.68 -18.83
N ALA A 114 9.85 4.60 -17.89
CA ALA A 114 9.41 5.94 -18.22
C ALA A 114 10.48 6.73 -18.98
N ASP A 115 10.08 7.45 -20.01
CA ASP A 115 10.96 8.39 -20.70
C ASP A 115 11.15 9.65 -19.85
N VAL A 116 12.34 9.76 -19.24
CA VAL A 116 12.73 10.89 -18.40
C VAL A 116 12.64 12.23 -19.13
N GLY A 117 13.01 12.26 -20.42
CA GLY A 117 12.96 13.47 -21.24
C GLY A 117 11.52 13.91 -21.48
N ARG A 118 10.63 12.96 -21.76
CA ARG A 118 9.19 13.22 -21.90
C ARG A 118 8.57 13.69 -20.58
N LEU A 119 8.86 13.01 -19.47
CA LEU A 119 8.34 13.38 -18.15
C LEU A 119 8.80 14.79 -17.75
N SER A 120 10.08 15.09 -17.94
CA SER A 120 10.65 16.42 -17.73
C SER A 120 9.92 17.47 -18.55
N LYS A 121 9.70 17.20 -19.85
CA LYS A 121 9.02 18.14 -20.74
C LYS A 121 7.59 18.40 -20.29
N LEU A 122 6.85 17.37 -19.91
CA LEU A 122 5.47 17.49 -19.42
C LEU A 122 5.41 18.30 -18.11
N ILE A 123 6.32 18.01 -17.18
CA ILE A 123 6.41 18.75 -15.90
C ILE A 123 6.81 20.22 -16.13
N SER A 124 7.78 20.49 -17.01
CA SER A 124 8.19 21.86 -17.36
C SER A 124 7.06 22.65 -18.05
N MET A 125 6.14 21.99 -18.76
CA MET A 125 4.95 22.66 -19.29
C MET A 125 3.99 23.12 -18.18
N LEU A 126 3.93 22.44 -17.03
CA LEU A 126 3.09 22.85 -15.90
C LEU A 126 3.58 24.15 -15.25
N ALA A 127 4.91 24.36 -15.20
CA ALA A 127 5.53 25.48 -14.48
C ALA A 127 4.95 26.88 -14.85
N PRO A 128 4.84 27.28 -16.13
CA PRO A 128 4.28 28.59 -16.48
C PRO A 128 2.76 28.70 -16.29
N MET A 129 2.04 27.57 -16.28
CA MET A 129 0.57 27.57 -16.21
C MET A 129 0.07 27.57 -14.76
N ALA A 130 0.78 26.87 -13.87
CA ALA A 130 0.39 26.74 -12.48
C ALA A 130 1.60 26.36 -11.59
N GLU A 131 2.31 27.37 -11.11
CA GLU A 131 3.51 27.22 -10.25
C GLU A 131 3.22 26.41 -8.96
N ASP A 132 2.07 26.62 -8.34
CA ASP A 132 1.56 25.86 -7.19
C ASP A 132 1.31 24.38 -7.52
N ILE A 133 0.71 24.09 -8.67
CA ILE A 133 0.45 22.73 -9.16
C ILE A 133 1.77 22.02 -9.50
N PHE A 134 2.72 22.77 -10.07
CA PHE A 134 4.05 22.28 -10.38
C PHE A 134 4.81 21.84 -9.12
N GLU A 135 4.78 22.64 -8.06
CA GLU A 135 5.42 22.26 -6.78
C GLU A 135 4.81 20.98 -6.20
N VAL A 136 3.47 20.86 -6.19
CA VAL A 136 2.77 19.66 -5.71
C VAL A 136 3.10 18.44 -6.57
N ALA A 137 3.19 18.61 -7.90
CA ALA A 137 3.59 17.57 -8.83
C ALA A 137 5.01 17.06 -8.55
N ILE A 138 5.99 17.96 -8.45
CA ILE A 138 7.38 17.59 -8.14
C ILE A 138 7.50 16.94 -6.77
N THR A 139 6.89 17.53 -5.73
CA THR A 139 6.97 16.99 -4.37
C THR A 139 6.43 15.57 -4.29
N THR A 140 5.35 15.30 -5.02
CA THR A 140 4.75 13.96 -5.03
C THR A 140 5.61 12.98 -5.82
N LEU A 141 6.05 13.34 -7.02
CA LEU A 141 6.87 12.47 -7.85
C LEU A 141 8.26 12.22 -7.24
N ALA A 142 8.79 13.17 -6.47
CA ALA A 142 10.05 13.04 -5.74
C ALA A 142 9.97 12.06 -4.57
N ASN A 143 8.76 11.62 -4.18
CA ASN A 143 8.61 10.71 -3.06
C ASN A 143 9.20 9.33 -3.42
N PRO A 144 10.24 8.85 -2.71
CA PRO A 144 10.88 7.57 -3.01
C PRO A 144 9.93 6.38 -2.90
N LEU A 145 8.82 6.52 -2.16
CA LEU A 145 7.78 5.49 -2.05
C LEU A 145 7.07 5.21 -3.39
N LEU A 146 7.08 6.16 -4.33
CA LEU A 146 6.46 5.98 -5.65
C LEU A 146 7.42 5.36 -6.68
N GLY A 147 8.70 5.09 -6.34
CA GLY A 147 9.66 4.53 -7.30
C GLY A 147 10.04 5.45 -8.47
N VAL A 148 9.38 6.60 -8.64
CA VAL A 148 9.70 7.64 -9.62
C VAL A 148 10.88 8.52 -9.17
N GLY A 149 11.37 8.33 -7.94
CA GLY A 149 12.39 9.17 -7.32
C GLY A 149 13.72 9.28 -8.09
N LEU A 150 14.12 8.24 -8.84
CA LEU A 150 15.33 8.31 -9.69
C LEU A 150 15.13 9.23 -10.90
N VAL A 151 13.96 9.18 -11.53
CA VAL A 151 13.60 10.02 -12.66
C VAL A 151 13.46 11.47 -12.20
N VAL A 152 12.82 11.69 -11.04
CA VAL A 152 12.60 13.03 -10.50
C VAL A 152 13.87 13.64 -9.93
N LYS A 153 14.78 12.85 -9.34
CA LYS A 153 16.11 13.34 -8.97
C LYS A 153 16.83 13.88 -10.20
N LYS A 154 16.83 13.15 -11.32
CA LYS A 154 17.45 13.61 -12.57
C LYS A 154 16.77 14.86 -13.14
N ILE A 155 15.45 14.96 -13.04
CA ILE A 155 14.70 16.14 -13.51
C ILE A 155 14.94 17.34 -12.60
N GLY A 156 14.95 17.14 -11.28
CA GLY A 156 15.25 18.18 -10.28
C GLY A 156 16.68 18.71 -10.40
N ASP A 157 17.65 17.80 -10.56
CA ASP A 157 19.06 18.17 -10.82
C ASP A 157 19.17 18.99 -12.12
N LYS A 158 18.45 18.58 -13.19
CA LYS A 158 18.44 19.31 -14.47
C LYS A 158 17.74 20.67 -14.37
N ALA A 159 16.58 20.75 -13.73
CA ALA A 159 15.81 21.98 -13.57
C ALA A 159 16.55 23.00 -12.69
N LYS A 160 17.29 22.54 -11.68
CA LYS A 160 18.15 23.40 -10.86
C LYS A 160 19.30 23.99 -11.69
N VAL A 161 19.98 23.16 -12.48
CA VAL A 161 21.05 23.60 -13.39
C VAL A 161 20.55 24.61 -14.42
N GLU A 162 19.37 24.40 -15.00
CA GLU A 162 18.78 25.33 -15.97
C GLU A 162 18.37 26.67 -15.33
N ARG A 163 17.89 26.68 -14.07
CA ARG A 163 17.62 27.92 -13.33
C ARG A 163 18.90 28.72 -13.01
N GLU A 164 19.97 28.04 -12.62
CA GLU A 164 21.27 28.67 -12.32
C GLU A 164 21.97 29.22 -13.59
N ALA A 165 21.78 28.56 -14.73
CA ALA A 165 22.27 29.04 -16.02
C ALA A 165 21.53 30.30 -16.49
N ASN A 166 20.22 30.39 -16.27
CA ASN A 166 19.40 31.52 -16.71
C ASN A 166 19.46 32.74 -15.76
N SER A 167 19.96 32.59 -14.53
CA SER A 167 20.22 33.72 -13.60
C SER A 167 21.58 34.39 -13.79
N SER A 168 22.43 33.84 -14.67
CA SER A 168 23.79 34.30 -14.92
C SER A 168 23.96 35.02 -16.28
N THR A 169 22.84 35.28 -16.97
CA THR A 169 22.79 36.02 -18.24
C THR A 169 21.97 37.29 -18.05
#